data_AF-A0A1B5L2G7-F1
#
_entry.id   AF-A0A1B5L2G7-F1
#
_cell.length_a   1.000
_cell.length_b   1.000
_cell.length_c   1.000
_cell.angle_alpha   90.00
_cell.angle_beta   90.00
_cell.angle_gamma   90.00
#
_symmetry.space_group_name_H-M   'P 1'
#
loop_
_entity.id
_entity.type
_entity.pdbx_description
1 polymer ?
#
loop_
_entity_poly.entity_id
_entity_poly.type
_entity_poly.pdbx_seq_one_letter_code
_entity_poly.pdbx_strand_id
1 'polypeptide(L)'
;MSFGSDDLTMGEPQRPSFHIGNHDSSRDGPLSDLQYGHLLNQGITFATTPITNGHFKARVFQIVSDHLSLLERNAEASTSTKTASRADPIVTPLVPHETGLFPSPAVSTYTAYVSPWIDLCSANPFIASISRQVLNLEVNYASFCGVRSIVIAGPGRDASADGGNQALAQYSRAVQEALTVGSSLTFLIHMPMYREPAAGQTVETLSSLQRQASGAKPAAREVDLFAAWSSWHHVRSTCKYNLRLFVGGFNTSIPDIYEYAG
;
A
#
# COMPACT_ATOMS: atom_id res chain seq x y z
N MET A 1 -34.23 55.72 -14.89
CA MET A 1 -34.09 54.32 -15.36
C MET A 1 -33.34 54.36 -16.67
N SER A 2 -32.05 54.03 -16.65
CA SER A 2 -31.22 53.84 -17.82
C SER A 2 -30.55 52.49 -17.60
N PHE A 3 -30.81 51.56 -18.51
CA PHE A 3 -30.35 50.18 -18.41
C PHE A 3 -28.84 50.14 -18.63
N GLY A 4 -28.13 49.58 -17.64
CA GLY A 4 -26.70 49.33 -17.72
C GLY A 4 -26.39 48.35 -18.83
N SER A 5 -25.34 48.66 -19.57
CA SER A 5 -24.70 47.83 -20.57
C SER A 5 -24.31 46.46 -19.98
N ASP A 6 -24.98 45.40 -20.45
CA ASP A 6 -24.54 44.02 -20.28
C ASP A 6 -23.21 43.83 -21.04
N ASP A 7 -22.12 43.90 -20.30
CA ASP A 7 -20.81 43.46 -20.75
C ASP A 7 -20.81 41.92 -20.75
N LEU A 8 -21.13 41.34 -21.91
CA LEU A 8 -20.98 39.92 -22.20
C LEU A 8 -19.48 39.57 -22.21
N THR A 9 -18.90 39.44 -21.03
CA THR A 9 -17.64 38.72 -20.87
C THR A 9 -17.91 37.26 -21.20
N MET A 10 -17.63 36.87 -22.44
CA MET A 10 -17.47 35.46 -22.81
C MET A 10 -16.48 34.87 -21.80
N GLY A 11 -16.97 33.96 -20.95
CA GLY A 11 -16.15 33.31 -19.94
C GLY A 11 -14.92 32.74 -20.62
N GLU A 12 -13.74 33.24 -20.22
CA GLU A 12 -12.49 32.64 -20.65
C GLU A 12 -12.59 31.13 -20.44
N PRO A 13 -12.13 30.29 -21.40
CA PRO A 13 -12.17 28.86 -21.23
C PRO A 13 -11.42 28.51 -19.95
N GLN A 14 -12.16 28.08 -18.93
CA GLN A 14 -11.62 27.73 -17.63
C GLN A 14 -10.56 26.67 -17.85
N ARG A 15 -9.29 27.07 -17.68
CA ARG A 15 -8.17 26.15 -17.88
C ARG A 15 -8.36 24.94 -16.96
N PRO A 16 -8.14 23.71 -17.45
CA PRO A 16 -8.30 22.52 -16.63
C PRO A 16 -7.40 22.63 -15.39
N SER A 17 -7.99 22.45 -14.20
CA SER A 17 -7.24 22.40 -12.96
C SER A 17 -6.56 21.04 -12.84
N PHE A 18 -5.23 21.02 -12.89
CA PHE A 18 -4.45 19.81 -12.63
C PHE A 18 -4.00 19.78 -11.18
N HIS A 19 -4.24 18.65 -10.51
CA HIS A 19 -3.73 18.38 -9.18
C HIS A 19 -2.51 17.48 -9.28
N ILE A 20 -1.35 18.01 -8.90
CA ILE A 20 -0.08 17.30 -8.98
C ILE A 20 0.37 16.92 -7.57
N GLY A 21 0.64 15.64 -7.35
CA GLY A 21 1.13 15.11 -6.10
C GLY A 21 2.65 14.88 -6.13
N ASN A 22 3.32 15.03 -4.98
CA ASN A 22 4.72 14.61 -4.83
C ASN A 22 4.81 13.33 -3.99
N HIS A 23 5.44 12.29 -4.56
CA HIS A 23 5.73 11.04 -3.89
C HIS A 23 7.24 10.81 -3.77
N ASP A 24 7.68 10.43 -2.57
CA ASP A 24 9.07 10.17 -2.26
C ASP A 24 9.13 8.87 -1.45
N SER A 25 9.61 7.80 -2.10
CA SER A 25 9.66 6.45 -1.54
C SER A 25 10.82 6.26 -0.55
N SER A 26 11.80 7.17 -0.54
CA SER A 26 12.97 7.11 0.35
C SER A 26 12.73 7.78 1.71
N ARG A 27 11.58 8.43 1.85
CA ARG A 27 11.25 9.25 3.01
C ARG A 27 10.88 8.39 4.21
N ASP A 28 11.48 8.70 5.36
CA ASP A 28 11.27 7.96 6.62
C ASP A 28 10.30 8.63 7.61
N GLY A 29 9.85 9.85 7.32
CA GLY A 29 8.92 10.59 8.17
C GLY A 29 8.14 11.67 7.41
N PRO A 30 7.12 12.28 8.02
CA PRO A 30 6.36 13.34 7.37
C PRO A 30 7.18 14.61 7.16
N LEU A 31 6.69 15.40 6.21
CA LEU A 31 7.22 16.73 5.97
C LEU A 31 6.88 17.63 7.16
N SER A 32 7.86 18.43 7.58
CA SER A 32 7.58 19.58 8.45
C SER A 32 6.72 20.60 7.71
N ASP A 33 5.96 21.41 8.46
CA ASP A 33 5.08 22.44 7.89
C ASP A 33 5.82 23.41 6.94
N LEU A 34 7.08 23.74 7.24
CA LEU A 34 7.92 24.57 6.38
C LEU A 34 8.27 23.87 5.06
N GLN A 35 8.66 22.60 5.11
CA GLN A 35 8.96 21.82 3.90
C GLN A 35 7.70 21.62 3.07
N TYR A 36 6.56 21.38 3.71
CA TYR A 36 5.29 21.25 3.00
C TYR A 36 4.85 22.56 2.36
N GLY A 37 4.96 23.69 3.07
CA GLY A 37 4.70 25.02 2.50
C GLY A 37 5.59 25.32 1.30
N HIS A 38 6.85 24.87 1.31
CA HIS A 38 7.74 25.00 0.15
C HIS A 38 7.21 24.23 -1.07
N LEU A 39 6.71 23.00 -0.90
CA LEU A 39 6.11 22.23 -2.00
C LEU A 39 4.85 22.91 -2.56
N LEU A 40 4.00 23.45 -1.67
CA LEU A 40 2.80 24.19 -2.09
C LEU A 40 3.17 25.41 -2.95
N ASN A 41 4.21 26.14 -2.56
CA ASN A 41 4.71 27.29 -3.32
C ASN A 41 5.30 26.91 -4.69
N GLN A 42 5.71 25.66 -4.88
CA GLN A 42 6.17 25.12 -6.18
C GLN A 42 5.02 24.66 -7.09
N GLY A 43 3.76 24.79 -6.65
CA GLY A 43 2.58 24.36 -7.42
C GLY A 43 2.19 22.89 -7.22
N ILE A 44 2.80 22.19 -6.26
CA ILE A 44 2.38 20.83 -5.87
C ILE A 44 1.12 20.95 -5.01
N THR A 45 0.09 20.18 -5.34
CA THR A 45 -1.21 20.22 -4.65
C THR A 45 -1.20 19.40 -3.35
N PHE A 46 -0.55 18.24 -3.36
CA PHE A 46 -0.48 17.35 -2.20
C PHE A 46 0.83 16.57 -2.17
N ALA A 47 1.18 16.04 -1.02
CA ALA A 47 2.36 15.20 -0.86
C ALA A 47 1.97 13.89 -0.18
N THR A 48 2.65 12.81 -0.56
CA THR A 48 2.54 11.56 0.18
C THR A 48 3.47 11.56 1.38
N THR A 49 3.04 10.96 2.47
CA THR A 49 3.86 10.79 3.68
C THR A 49 3.77 9.36 4.21
N PRO A 50 4.86 8.74 4.66
CA PRO A 50 4.76 7.48 5.39
C PRO A 50 4.01 7.69 6.72
N ILE A 51 3.30 6.66 7.19
CA ILE A 51 2.61 6.68 8.50
C ILE A 51 3.59 6.37 9.62
N THR A 52 4.50 5.42 9.38
CA THR A 52 5.51 4.94 10.32
C THR A 52 6.90 5.08 9.73
N ASN A 53 7.93 4.90 10.55
CA ASN A 53 9.33 5.06 10.15
C ASN A 53 10.13 3.75 10.21
N GLY A 54 11.43 3.86 9.94
CA GLY A 54 12.38 2.76 9.95
C GLY A 54 12.55 2.13 11.33
N HIS A 55 12.31 2.85 12.42
CA HIS A 55 12.34 2.28 13.77
C HIS A 55 11.20 1.27 13.96
N PHE A 56 10.00 1.60 13.49
CA PHE A 56 8.87 0.66 13.50
C PHE A 56 9.16 -0.58 12.66
N LYS A 57 9.68 -0.37 11.43
CA LYS A 57 10.11 -1.48 10.56
C LYS A 57 11.11 -2.38 11.29
N ALA A 58 12.16 -1.82 11.88
CA ALA A 58 13.19 -2.60 12.57
C ALA A 58 12.61 -3.41 13.74
N ARG A 59 11.72 -2.82 14.54
CA ARG A 59 11.04 -3.52 15.64
C ARG A 59 10.20 -4.71 15.14
N VAL A 60 9.40 -4.51 14.10
CA VAL A 60 8.56 -5.58 13.54
C VAL A 60 9.43 -6.69 12.94
N PHE A 61 10.49 -6.34 12.23
CA PHE A 61 11.45 -7.30 11.68
C PHE A 61 12.12 -8.12 12.78
N GLN A 62 12.50 -7.48 13.90
CA GLN A 62 13.07 -8.18 15.05
C GLN A 62 12.08 -9.20 15.64
N ILE A 63 10.82 -8.80 15.86
CA ILE A 63 9.77 -9.69 16.39
C ILE A 63 9.58 -10.91 15.47
N VAL A 64 9.50 -10.68 14.15
CA VAL A 64 9.31 -11.75 13.17
C VAL A 64 10.52 -12.67 13.13
N SER A 65 11.74 -12.12 13.08
CA SER A 65 12.99 -12.88 13.08
C SER A 65 13.14 -13.73 14.34
N ASP A 66 12.90 -13.14 15.52
CA ASP A 66 12.97 -13.86 16.80
C ASP A 66 11.98 -15.01 16.84
N HIS A 67 10.75 -14.80 16.37
CA HIS A 67 9.73 -15.85 16.30
C HIS A 67 10.10 -16.96 15.33
N LEU A 68 10.57 -16.62 14.11
CA LEU A 68 11.01 -17.62 13.13
C LEU A 68 12.19 -18.44 13.66
N SER A 69 13.17 -17.82 14.32
CA SER A 69 14.31 -18.52 14.93
C SER A 69 13.89 -19.46 16.08
N LEU A 70 12.83 -19.12 16.81
CA LEU A 70 12.26 -19.97 17.86
C LEU A 70 11.55 -21.19 17.26
N LEU A 71 10.81 -21.01 16.18
CA LEU A 71 10.15 -22.11 15.47
C LEU A 71 11.18 -23.08 14.85
N GLU A 72 12.24 -22.56 14.24
CA GLU A 72 13.34 -23.36 13.70
C GLU A 72 14.02 -24.20 14.79
N ARG A 73 14.29 -23.61 15.96
CA ARG A 73 14.90 -24.32 17.10
C ARG A 73 14.04 -25.47 17.64
N ASN A 74 12.72 -25.36 17.53
CA ASN A 74 11.77 -26.33 18.06
C ASN A 74 11.27 -27.33 17.00
N ALA A 75 11.73 -27.23 15.74
CA ALA A 75 11.27 -28.02 14.61
C ALA A 75 9.74 -27.97 14.36
N GLU A 76 9.11 -26.83 14.67
CA GLU A 76 7.68 -26.61 14.48
C GLU A 76 7.40 -25.87 13.15
N ALA A 77 6.39 -26.30 12.40
CA ALA A 77 5.95 -25.61 11.19
C ALA A 77 4.95 -24.50 11.51
N SER A 78 5.07 -23.34 10.84
CA SER A 78 4.06 -22.29 10.81
C SER A 78 2.82 -22.76 10.02
N THR A 79 2.04 -23.71 10.55
CA THR A 79 0.81 -24.19 9.89
C THR A 79 -0.44 -23.81 10.68
N SER A 80 -1.28 -23.00 10.03
CA SER A 80 -2.56 -22.45 10.51
C SER A 80 -3.71 -23.47 10.63
N THR A 81 -3.49 -24.77 10.40
CA THR A 81 -4.58 -25.76 10.26
C THR A 81 -4.74 -26.74 11.42
N LYS A 82 -3.81 -26.74 12.37
CA LYS A 82 -3.97 -27.36 13.69
C LYS A 82 -3.64 -26.27 14.70
N THR A 83 -4.37 -26.21 15.82
CA THR A 83 -4.08 -25.30 16.94
C THR A 83 -2.57 -25.26 17.14
N ALA A 84 -1.93 -24.16 16.71
CA ALA A 84 -0.50 -24.02 16.87
C ALA A 84 -0.23 -24.19 18.37
N SER A 85 0.82 -24.92 18.74
CA SER A 85 1.14 -25.12 20.16
C SER A 85 1.44 -23.79 20.87
N ARG A 86 1.61 -22.71 20.10
CA ARG A 86 1.99 -21.38 20.56
C ARG A 86 1.16 -20.31 19.88
N ALA A 87 0.78 -19.29 20.65
CA ALA A 87 0.10 -18.11 20.12
C ALA A 87 1.07 -17.28 19.27
N ASP A 88 0.58 -16.78 18.13
CA ASP A 88 1.34 -15.85 17.30
C ASP A 88 1.67 -14.58 18.11
N PRO A 89 2.88 -14.00 17.94
CA PRO A 89 3.23 -12.74 18.56
C PRO A 89 2.28 -11.62 18.10
N ILE A 90 1.94 -10.75 19.05
CA ILE A 90 1.09 -9.58 18.81
C ILE A 90 2.02 -8.37 18.59
N VAL A 91 1.76 -7.61 17.52
CA VAL A 91 2.46 -6.34 17.29
C VAL A 91 1.94 -5.32 18.30
N THR A 92 2.82 -4.83 19.19
CA THR A 92 2.43 -3.84 20.19
C THR A 92 2.15 -2.47 19.53
N PRO A 93 1.28 -1.64 20.13
CA PRO A 93 0.92 -0.32 19.60
C PRO A 93 2.12 0.57 19.29
N LEU A 94 1.91 1.57 18.43
CA LEU A 94 2.93 2.53 18.01
C LEU A 94 3.44 3.35 19.19
N VAL A 95 4.77 3.52 19.26
CA VAL A 95 5.45 4.39 20.23
C VAL A 95 5.76 5.75 19.57
N PRO A 96 5.79 6.88 20.31
CA PRO A 96 5.96 8.20 19.69
C PRO A 96 7.21 8.41 18.83
N HIS A 97 8.28 7.63 19.01
CA HIS A 97 9.49 7.73 18.17
C HIS A 97 9.40 6.92 16.87
N GLU A 98 8.31 6.16 16.68
CA GLU A 98 8.11 5.24 15.56
C GLU A 98 7.23 5.81 14.44
N THR A 99 6.72 7.02 14.68
CA THR A 99 5.92 7.79 13.73
C THR A 99 6.23 9.26 13.91
N GLY A 100 6.35 9.99 12.80
CA GLY A 100 6.39 11.45 12.85
C GLY A 100 5.03 12.09 12.57
N LEU A 101 4.00 11.30 12.29
CA LEU A 101 2.68 11.80 11.89
C LEU A 101 1.91 12.20 13.15
N PHE A 102 1.59 13.48 13.29
CA PHE A 102 0.83 13.99 14.43
C PHE A 102 -0.39 14.78 13.94
N PRO A 103 -1.52 14.77 14.67
CA PRO A 103 -2.69 15.56 14.30
C PRO A 103 -2.32 17.05 14.11
N SER A 104 -2.43 17.53 12.87
CA SER A 104 -2.17 18.93 12.52
C SER A 104 -3.07 19.36 11.36
N PRO A 105 -3.27 20.67 11.14
CA PRO A 105 -4.07 21.16 10.02
C PRO A 105 -3.56 20.66 8.65
N ALA A 106 -2.24 20.52 8.50
CA ALA A 106 -1.59 20.02 7.28
C ALA A 106 -1.84 18.52 7.04
N VAL A 107 -2.15 17.73 8.07
CA VAL A 107 -2.43 16.29 7.89
C VAL A 107 -3.62 16.03 6.98
N SER A 108 -4.59 16.95 6.95
CA SER A 108 -5.77 16.82 6.10
C SER A 108 -5.47 16.92 4.60
N THR A 109 -4.32 17.48 4.23
CA THR A 109 -3.87 17.63 2.83
C THR A 109 -2.83 16.58 2.43
N TYR A 110 -2.24 15.87 3.40
CA TYR A 110 -1.37 14.74 3.13
C TYR A 110 -2.15 13.52 2.65
N THR A 111 -1.50 12.77 1.76
CA THR A 111 -1.91 11.40 1.45
C THR A 111 -0.98 10.46 2.21
N ALA A 112 -1.50 9.70 3.18
CA ALA A 112 -0.66 8.78 3.91
C ALA A 112 -0.31 7.56 3.06
N TYR A 113 0.89 7.03 3.23
CA TYR A 113 1.38 5.86 2.52
C TYR A 113 1.65 4.76 3.54
N VAL A 114 0.98 3.63 3.37
CA VAL A 114 1.17 2.44 4.19
C VAL A 114 2.52 1.83 3.89
N SER A 115 3.20 1.35 4.93
CA SER A 115 4.51 0.72 4.85
C SER A 115 4.62 -0.31 3.70
N PRO A 116 5.43 -0.06 2.65
CA PRO A 116 5.51 -0.96 1.48
C PRO A 116 6.20 -2.31 1.78
N TRP A 117 6.85 -2.44 2.94
CA TRP A 117 7.54 -3.65 3.37
C TRP A 117 6.60 -4.71 3.96
N ILE A 118 5.33 -4.39 4.19
CA ILE A 118 4.32 -5.37 4.62
C ILE A 118 4.01 -6.33 3.45
N ASP A 119 3.76 -7.59 3.75
CA ASP A 119 3.40 -8.58 2.73
C ASP A 119 2.11 -9.32 3.11
N LEU A 120 1.00 -8.75 2.65
CA LEU A 120 -0.35 -9.32 2.82
C LEU A 120 -0.61 -10.55 1.92
N CYS A 121 0.25 -10.78 0.92
CA CYS A 121 0.15 -11.90 -0.03
C CYS A 121 1.17 -13.01 0.27
N SER A 122 1.84 -12.96 1.43
CA SER A 122 2.86 -13.93 1.79
C SER A 122 2.29 -15.35 1.81
N ALA A 123 3.08 -16.33 1.34
CA ALA A 123 2.70 -17.74 1.43
C ALA A 123 2.68 -18.24 2.89
N ASN A 124 3.41 -17.56 3.78
CA ASN A 124 3.46 -17.90 5.19
C ASN A 124 2.30 -17.20 5.93
N PRO A 125 1.35 -17.97 6.50
CA PRO A 125 0.21 -17.39 7.20
C PRO A 125 0.61 -16.53 8.40
N PHE A 126 1.76 -16.81 9.02
CA PHE A 126 2.31 -15.99 10.11
C PHE A 126 2.69 -14.59 9.61
N ILE A 127 3.46 -14.50 8.51
CA ILE A 127 3.89 -13.22 7.92
C ILE A 127 2.67 -12.42 7.42
N ALA A 128 1.70 -13.09 6.78
CA ALA A 128 0.46 -12.46 6.35
C ALA A 128 -0.37 -11.94 7.56
N SER A 129 -0.40 -12.68 8.67
CA SER A 129 -1.09 -12.27 9.90
C SER A 129 -0.44 -11.05 10.54
N ILE A 130 0.89 -11.02 10.65
CA ILE A 130 1.63 -9.86 11.18
C ILE A 130 1.46 -8.65 10.26
N SER A 131 1.57 -8.84 8.94
CA SER A 131 1.35 -7.77 7.96
C SER A 131 -0.04 -7.14 8.07
N ARG A 132 -1.07 -7.97 8.33
CA ARG A 132 -2.44 -7.50 8.59
C ARG A 132 -2.55 -6.71 9.90
N GLN A 133 -1.91 -7.17 10.97
CA GLN A 133 -1.86 -6.41 12.23
C GLN A 133 -1.21 -5.04 12.05
N VAL A 134 -0.08 -4.99 11.34
CA VAL A 134 0.62 -3.73 11.01
C VAL A 134 -0.27 -2.81 10.19
N LEU A 135 -0.90 -3.31 9.12
CA LEU A 135 -1.82 -2.53 8.30
C LEU A 135 -2.92 -1.88 9.15
N ASN A 136 -3.56 -2.65 10.03
CA ASN A 136 -4.61 -2.14 10.90
C ASN A 136 -4.11 -1.08 11.88
N LEU A 137 -2.91 -1.25 12.45
CA LEU A 137 -2.30 -0.26 13.34
C LEU A 137 -2.04 1.05 12.59
N GLU A 138 -1.46 0.99 11.39
CA GLU A 138 -1.19 2.17 10.58
C GLU A 138 -2.48 2.88 10.14
N VAL A 139 -3.49 2.13 9.68
CA VAL A 139 -4.79 2.66 9.27
C VAL A 139 -5.51 3.33 10.44
N ASN A 140 -5.52 2.68 11.61
CA ASN A 140 -6.14 3.25 12.81
C ASN A 140 -5.43 4.53 13.25
N TYR A 141 -4.09 4.54 13.21
CA TYR A 141 -3.30 5.72 13.57
C TYR A 141 -3.48 6.88 12.58
N ALA A 142 -3.51 6.59 11.27
CA ALA A 142 -3.78 7.59 10.24
C ALA A 142 -5.19 8.19 10.40
N SER A 143 -6.18 7.35 10.72
CA SER A 143 -7.54 7.78 11.03
C SER A 143 -7.56 8.70 12.26
N PHE A 144 -6.86 8.34 13.34
CA PHE A 144 -6.70 9.17 14.53
C PHE A 144 -6.04 10.53 14.22
N CYS A 145 -5.03 10.55 13.34
CA CYS A 145 -4.36 11.80 12.94
C CYS A 145 -5.21 12.70 12.04
N GLY A 146 -6.33 12.21 11.51
CA GLY A 146 -7.22 12.99 10.63
C GLY A 146 -6.76 13.03 9.17
N VAL A 147 -5.98 12.04 8.73
CA VAL A 147 -5.67 11.85 7.31
C VAL A 147 -6.96 11.62 6.53
N ARG A 148 -7.04 12.07 5.27
CA ARG A 148 -8.22 11.82 4.40
C ARG A 148 -8.06 10.63 3.47
N SER A 149 -6.85 10.44 2.95
CA SER A 149 -6.56 9.43 1.93
C SER A 149 -5.32 8.64 2.31
N ILE A 150 -5.39 7.32 2.14
CA ILE A 150 -4.27 6.42 2.36
C ILE A 150 -3.97 5.61 1.10
N VAL A 151 -2.70 5.31 0.86
CA VAL A 151 -2.23 4.46 -0.23
C VAL A 151 -1.76 3.13 0.36
N ILE A 152 -2.27 2.03 -0.19
CA ILE A 152 -1.82 0.67 0.14
C ILE A 152 -1.12 0.11 -1.11
N ALA A 153 0.06 -0.47 -0.93
CA ALA A 153 0.73 -1.19 -2.01
C ALA A 153 -0.18 -2.30 -2.56
N GLY A 154 -0.20 -2.47 -3.88
CA GLY A 154 -0.93 -3.53 -4.54
C GLY A 154 -0.44 -4.93 -4.11
N PRO A 155 -1.20 -5.99 -4.41
CA PRO A 155 -0.79 -7.35 -4.13
C PRO A 155 0.48 -7.67 -4.92
N GLY A 156 1.47 -8.27 -4.25
CA GLY A 156 2.74 -8.67 -4.87
C GLY A 156 2.65 -9.95 -5.73
N ARG A 157 1.54 -10.71 -5.62
CA ARG A 157 1.27 -11.95 -6.36
C ARG A 157 -0.06 -11.85 -7.11
N ASP A 158 -0.12 -12.39 -8.34
CA ASP A 158 -1.31 -12.34 -9.19
C ASP A 158 -2.27 -13.49 -8.89
N ALA A 159 -3.52 -13.30 -9.30
CA ALA A 159 -4.56 -14.31 -9.28
C ALA A 159 -4.24 -15.58 -10.11
N SER A 160 -3.34 -15.47 -11.11
CA SER A 160 -3.29 -16.40 -12.26
C SER A 160 -2.36 -17.63 -12.11
N ALA A 161 -1.51 -17.73 -11.08
CA ALA A 161 -0.56 -18.86 -10.99
C ALA A 161 -0.52 -19.52 -9.59
N ASP A 162 -0.70 -20.85 -9.57
CA ASP A 162 -0.29 -21.80 -8.52
C ASP A 162 -0.47 -21.32 -7.07
N GLY A 163 -1.73 -21.12 -6.66
CA GLY A 163 -2.08 -20.71 -5.29
C GLY A 163 -2.25 -19.20 -5.08
N GLY A 164 -2.07 -18.39 -6.13
CA GLY A 164 -2.27 -16.93 -6.11
C GLY A 164 -3.67 -16.47 -5.64
N ASN A 165 -4.70 -17.29 -5.85
CA ASN A 165 -6.06 -16.96 -5.40
C ASN A 165 -6.17 -16.91 -3.86
N GLN A 166 -5.44 -17.75 -3.13
CA GLN A 166 -5.46 -17.70 -1.65
C GLN A 166 -4.76 -16.44 -1.14
N ALA A 167 -3.59 -16.10 -1.70
CA ALA A 167 -2.86 -14.88 -1.33
C ALA A 167 -3.65 -13.60 -1.65
N LEU A 168 -4.34 -13.59 -2.80
CA LEU A 168 -5.19 -12.47 -3.20
C LEU A 168 -6.46 -12.37 -2.35
N ALA A 169 -7.06 -13.51 -1.97
CA ALA A 169 -8.19 -13.53 -1.04
C ALA A 169 -7.79 -13.01 0.34
N GLN A 170 -6.60 -13.38 0.84
CA GLN A 170 -6.05 -12.86 2.10
C GLN A 170 -5.80 -11.35 2.04
N TYR A 171 -5.17 -10.86 0.97
CA TYR A 171 -5.00 -9.43 0.71
C TYR A 171 -6.36 -8.70 0.72
N SER A 172 -7.32 -9.22 -0.03
CA SER A 172 -8.64 -8.60 -0.17
C SER A 172 -9.40 -8.55 1.17
N ARG A 173 -9.25 -9.61 1.99
CA ARG A 173 -9.80 -9.65 3.34
C ARG A 173 -9.13 -8.61 4.25
N ALA A 174 -7.81 -8.47 4.17
CA ALA A 174 -7.08 -7.46 4.94
C ALA A 174 -7.51 -6.03 4.54
N VAL A 175 -7.71 -5.76 3.25
CA VAL A 175 -8.24 -4.46 2.77
C VAL A 175 -9.68 -4.22 3.26
N GLN A 176 -10.54 -5.24 3.22
CA GLN A 176 -11.90 -5.14 3.74
C GLN A 176 -11.93 -4.84 5.25
N GLU A 177 -11.03 -5.47 6.02
CA GLU A 177 -10.86 -5.20 7.44
C GLU A 177 -10.39 -3.76 7.67
N ALA A 178 -9.36 -3.32 6.93
CA ALA A 178 -8.85 -1.95 7.00
C ALA A 178 -9.92 -0.91 6.65
N LEU A 179 -10.78 -1.17 5.65
CA LEU A 179 -11.93 -0.31 5.31
C LEU A 179 -12.92 -0.14 6.48
N THR A 180 -13.02 -1.16 7.34
CA THR A 180 -13.87 -1.14 8.53
C THR A 180 -13.22 -0.37 9.67
N VAL A 181 -11.90 -0.54 9.86
CA VAL A 181 -11.10 0.20 10.86
C VAL A 181 -11.05 1.70 10.53
N GLY A 182 -10.74 2.05 9.28
CA GLY A 182 -10.65 3.42 8.79
C GLY A 182 -11.94 3.89 8.14
N SER A 183 -13.03 4.05 8.90
CA SER A 183 -14.36 4.35 8.34
C SER A 183 -14.46 5.69 7.59
N SER A 184 -13.64 6.67 7.96
CA SER A 184 -13.58 8.00 7.34
C SER A 184 -12.49 8.16 6.28
N LEU A 185 -11.66 7.14 6.06
CA LEU A 185 -10.53 7.20 5.13
C LEU A 185 -10.95 6.78 3.71
N THR A 186 -10.35 7.44 2.73
CA THR A 186 -10.31 6.99 1.34
C THR A 186 -9.10 6.09 1.12
N PHE A 187 -9.29 4.95 0.46
CA PHE A 187 -8.27 3.95 0.22
C PHE A 187 -7.89 3.95 -1.27
N LEU A 188 -6.60 4.12 -1.56
CA LEU A 188 -6.03 4.00 -2.89
C LEU A 188 -5.15 2.74 -2.94
N ILE A 189 -5.53 1.76 -3.74
CA ILE A 189 -4.70 0.59 -4.00
C ILE A 189 -3.72 0.94 -5.13
N HIS A 190 -2.43 0.97 -4.81
CA HIS A 190 -1.36 1.25 -5.74
C HIS A 190 -1.01 0.00 -6.55
N MET A 191 -1.66 -0.16 -7.70
CA MET A 191 -1.51 -1.31 -8.60
C MET A 191 -0.53 -0.97 -9.74
N PRO A 192 0.44 -1.84 -10.06
CA PRO A 192 1.18 -1.70 -11.32
C PRO A 192 0.24 -1.95 -12.52
N MET A 193 0.48 -1.30 -13.66
CA MET A 193 -0.31 -1.54 -14.88
C MET A 193 -0.10 -2.95 -15.43
N TYR A 194 1.14 -3.41 -15.40
CA TYR A 194 1.58 -4.77 -15.69
C TYR A 194 2.80 -5.07 -14.81
N ARG A 195 3.08 -6.35 -14.56
CA ARG A 195 4.23 -6.76 -13.75
C ARG A 195 5.46 -6.93 -14.64
N GLU A 196 6.38 -5.99 -14.55
CA GLU A 196 7.72 -6.18 -15.13
C GLU A 196 8.45 -7.31 -14.39
N PRO A 197 9.13 -8.23 -15.09
CA PRO A 197 10.04 -9.18 -14.47
C PRO A 197 11.07 -8.39 -13.65
N ALA A 198 11.23 -8.74 -12.37
CA ALA A 198 11.96 -7.97 -11.36
C ALA A 198 13.39 -7.58 -11.78
N ALA A 199 13.53 -6.50 -12.54
CA ALA A 199 14.79 -5.89 -12.88
C ALA A 199 15.10 -4.78 -11.85
N GLY A 200 15.60 -5.20 -10.68
CA GLY A 200 16.50 -4.35 -9.91
C GLY A 200 15.95 -3.51 -8.75
N GLN A 201 14.66 -3.49 -8.45
CA GLN A 201 14.13 -2.81 -7.25
C GLN A 201 13.13 -3.66 -6.47
N THR A 202 13.63 -4.68 -5.76
CA THR A 202 12.83 -5.39 -4.77
C THR A 202 12.92 -4.64 -3.44
N VAL A 203 11.86 -3.92 -3.06
CA VAL A 203 11.70 -3.44 -1.69
C VAL A 203 11.82 -4.64 -0.75
N GLU A 204 12.66 -4.53 0.28
CA GLU A 204 12.80 -5.59 1.28
C GLU A 204 11.48 -5.75 2.06
N THR A 205 10.80 -6.87 1.85
CA THR A 205 9.53 -7.21 2.51
C THR A 205 9.74 -8.19 3.67
N LEU A 206 8.76 -8.34 4.56
CA LEU A 206 8.83 -9.34 5.64
C LEU A 206 9.07 -10.78 5.15
N SER A 207 8.61 -11.09 3.94
CA SER A 207 8.85 -12.40 3.31
C SER A 207 10.32 -12.64 2.96
N SER A 208 11.17 -11.61 2.90
CA SER A 208 12.62 -11.79 2.70
C SER A 208 13.31 -12.48 3.88
N LEU A 209 12.76 -12.34 5.10
CA LEU A 209 13.28 -12.98 6.31
C LEU A 209 13.13 -14.51 6.26
N GLN A 210 12.15 -14.99 5.50
CA GLN A 210 12.02 -16.41 5.26
C GLN A 210 13.01 -16.79 4.17
N ARG A 211 14.03 -17.59 4.54
CA ARG A 211 14.96 -18.22 3.61
C ARG A 211 14.15 -19.08 2.64
N GLN A 212 13.71 -18.50 1.52
CA GLN A 212 13.05 -19.27 0.49
C GLN A 212 14.04 -20.34 0.02
N ALA A 213 13.58 -21.59 -0.08
CA ALA A 213 14.30 -22.63 -0.80
C ALA A 213 14.53 -22.11 -2.22
N SER A 214 15.70 -21.53 -2.44
CA SER A 214 16.15 -20.96 -3.70
C SER A 214 16.29 -22.11 -4.70
N GLY A 215 15.26 -22.32 -5.53
CA GLY A 215 15.27 -23.40 -6.50
C GLY A 215 14.32 -23.22 -7.68
N ALA A 216 13.24 -22.46 -7.54
CA ALA A 216 12.40 -22.15 -8.69
C ALA A 216 13.02 -20.97 -9.45
N LYS A 217 13.78 -21.27 -10.52
CA LYS A 217 14.05 -20.29 -11.58
C LYS A 217 12.73 -19.56 -11.89
N PRO A 218 12.71 -18.23 -12.02
CA PRO A 218 11.56 -17.58 -12.64
C PRO A 218 11.48 -18.18 -14.04
N ALA A 219 10.52 -19.08 -14.26
CA ALA A 219 10.18 -19.48 -15.60
C ALA A 219 9.91 -18.17 -16.35
N ALA A 220 10.51 -18.00 -17.52
CA ALA A 220 10.19 -16.92 -18.43
C ALA A 220 8.70 -17.07 -18.76
N ARG A 221 7.87 -16.47 -17.91
CA ARG A 221 6.43 -16.54 -17.95
C ARG A 221 6.01 -15.35 -18.78
N GLU A 222 5.24 -15.66 -19.80
CA GLU A 222 4.49 -14.70 -20.58
C GLU A 222 3.80 -13.71 -19.64
N VAL A 223 4.04 -12.41 -19.85
CA VAL A 223 3.46 -11.36 -19.01
C VAL A 223 1.97 -11.33 -19.30
N ASP A 224 1.15 -11.82 -18.37
CA ASP A 224 -0.29 -11.67 -18.44
C ASP A 224 -0.64 -10.18 -18.25
N LEU A 225 -0.90 -9.49 -19.36
CA LEU A 225 -1.24 -8.07 -19.43
C LEU A 225 -2.50 -7.72 -18.62
N PHE A 226 -3.37 -8.69 -18.33
CA PHE A 226 -4.63 -8.48 -17.62
C PHE A 226 -4.63 -9.02 -16.19
N ALA A 227 -3.54 -9.63 -15.73
CA ALA A 227 -3.43 -10.17 -14.38
C ALA A 227 -3.63 -9.11 -13.29
N ALA A 228 -3.05 -7.91 -13.48
CA ALA A 228 -3.19 -6.79 -12.56
C ALA A 228 -4.66 -6.32 -12.48
N TRP A 229 -5.34 -6.22 -13.62
CA TRP A 229 -6.75 -5.84 -13.67
C TRP A 229 -7.67 -6.88 -13.04
N SER A 230 -7.41 -8.17 -13.29
CA SER A 230 -8.12 -9.29 -12.68
C SER A 230 -7.95 -9.29 -11.16
N SER A 231 -6.73 -9.00 -10.69
CA SER A 231 -6.42 -8.87 -9.26
C SER A 231 -7.17 -7.70 -8.63
N TRP A 232 -7.17 -6.53 -9.27
CA TRP A 232 -7.99 -5.39 -8.82
C TRP A 232 -9.48 -5.72 -8.79
N HIS A 233 -9.99 -6.40 -9.82
CA HIS A 233 -11.40 -6.81 -9.87
C HIS A 233 -11.77 -7.74 -8.72
N HIS A 234 -10.90 -8.66 -8.35
CA HIS A 234 -11.11 -9.52 -7.19
C HIS A 234 -11.16 -8.71 -5.88
N VAL A 235 -10.23 -7.76 -5.68
CA VAL A 235 -10.17 -6.91 -4.48
C VAL A 235 -11.46 -6.08 -4.34
N ARG A 236 -11.86 -5.34 -5.38
CA ARG A 236 -13.07 -4.51 -5.33
C ARG A 236 -14.34 -5.33 -5.15
N SER A 237 -14.41 -6.52 -5.73
CA SER A 237 -15.56 -7.43 -5.60
C SER A 237 -15.70 -7.95 -4.17
N THR A 238 -14.59 -8.40 -3.56
CA THR A 238 -14.55 -8.82 -2.15
C THR A 238 -14.92 -7.67 -1.21
N CYS A 239 -14.48 -6.45 -1.53
CA CYS A 239 -14.82 -5.24 -0.79
C CYS A 239 -16.23 -4.68 -1.12
N LYS A 240 -17.07 -5.44 -1.84
CA LYS A 240 -18.45 -5.08 -2.19
C LYS A 240 -18.58 -3.72 -2.90
N TYR A 241 -17.61 -3.38 -3.76
CA TYR A 241 -17.59 -2.13 -4.51
C TYR A 241 -17.72 -0.88 -3.60
N ASN A 242 -17.00 -0.89 -2.48
CA ASN A 242 -16.99 0.23 -1.55
C ASN A 242 -16.59 1.54 -2.25
N LEU A 243 -17.41 2.58 -2.10
CA LEU A 243 -17.20 3.89 -2.76
C LEU A 243 -15.92 4.62 -2.32
N ARG A 244 -15.30 4.20 -1.22
CA ARG A 244 -14.05 4.75 -0.70
C ARG A 244 -12.81 4.02 -1.23
N LEU A 245 -12.98 2.98 -2.04
CA LEU A 245 -11.89 2.16 -2.55
C LEU A 245 -11.61 2.50 -4.03
N PHE A 246 -10.42 3.03 -4.28
CA PHE A 246 -9.95 3.46 -5.59
C PHE A 246 -8.69 2.68 -5.98
N VAL A 247 -8.39 2.69 -7.28
CA VAL A 247 -7.15 2.15 -7.84
C VAL A 247 -6.32 3.30 -8.40
N GLY A 248 -5.02 3.27 -8.15
CA GLY A 248 -4.05 4.16 -8.79
C GLY A 248 -2.91 3.32 -9.31
N GLY A 249 -2.43 3.60 -10.52
CA GLY A 249 -1.31 2.86 -11.09
C GLY A 249 -0.40 3.76 -11.91
N PHE A 250 0.89 3.53 -11.77
CA PHE A 250 1.92 4.14 -12.60
C PHE A 250 3.04 3.13 -12.81
N ASN A 251 3.47 2.95 -14.05
CA ASN A 251 4.64 2.14 -14.38
C ASN A 251 5.72 3.06 -14.98
N THR A 252 6.98 2.67 -14.79
CA THR A 252 8.14 3.37 -15.35
C THR A 252 8.29 3.15 -16.85
N SER A 253 7.68 2.10 -17.40
CA SER A 253 7.55 1.86 -18.84
C SER A 253 6.12 1.48 -19.20
N ILE A 254 5.77 1.56 -20.49
CA ILE A 254 4.51 1.07 -21.06
C ILE A 254 4.90 -0.03 -22.06
N PRO A 255 4.24 -1.21 -22.08
CA PRO A 255 4.59 -2.25 -23.02
C PRO A 255 4.04 -1.87 -24.40
N ASP A 256 4.82 -2.10 -25.45
CA ASP A 256 4.37 -1.87 -26.81
C ASP A 256 3.22 -2.84 -27.15
N ILE A 257 1.99 -2.32 -27.17
CA ILE A 257 0.77 -3.07 -27.48
C ILE A 257 0.75 -3.68 -28.90
N TYR A 258 1.71 -3.32 -29.75
CA TYR A 258 1.86 -3.84 -31.10
C TYR A 258 2.74 -5.09 -31.20
N GLU A 259 3.48 -5.45 -30.14
CA GLU A 259 4.40 -6.59 -30.17
C GLU A 259 3.69 -7.95 -29.95
N TYR A 260 2.42 -7.92 -29.51
CA TYR A 260 1.61 -9.11 -29.21
C TYR A 260 0.43 -9.33 -30.18
N ALA A 261 0.37 -8.58 -31.28
CA ALA A 261 -0.69 -8.67 -32.30
C ALA A 261 -0.27 -9.47 -33.56
N GLY A 262 0.67 -10.41 -33.43
CA GLY A 262 1.18 -11.28 -34.49
C GLY A 262 0.76 -12.74 -34.32
#